data_AF-W1PUY7-F1
#
_entry.id   AF-W1PUY7-F1
#
_cell.length_a   1.000
_cell.length_b   1.000
_cell.length_c   1.000
_cell.angle_alpha   90.00
_cell.angle_beta   90.00
_cell.angle_gamma   90.00
#
_symmetry.space_group_name_H-M   'P 1'
#
loop_
_entity.id
_entity.type
_entity.pdbx_description
1 polymer ?
#
loop_
_entity_poly.entity_id
_entity_poly.type
_entity_poly.pdbx_seq_one_letter_code
_entity_poly.pdbx_strand_id
1 'polypeptide(L)'
;MAATEGSAKPSQTDETIPSWARPDSDEPPPWARDDGKADGSQSPFEIPFYAYLLASAITAIAAIGSVFEYANQRPVFGVINSDSIFYAPLLGFFAITGVPTSAFLWFKSVQAANKASEEQDRRDGYLK
;
A
#
# COMPACT_ATOMS: atom_id res chain seq x y z
N MET A 1 -48.60 19.25 -46.77
CA MET A 1 -49.29 19.34 -45.46
C MET A 1 -49.07 17.99 -44.78
N ALA A 2 -48.58 17.83 -43.55
CA ALA A 2 -48.30 18.74 -42.46
C ALA A 2 -47.21 18.13 -41.56
N ALA A 3 -46.51 18.96 -40.80
CA ALA A 3 -45.48 18.60 -39.82
C ALA A 3 -46.09 18.03 -38.51
N THR A 4 -45.33 17.20 -37.80
CA THR A 4 -45.16 17.32 -36.34
C THR A 4 -43.78 16.85 -35.91
N GLU A 5 -43.17 17.70 -35.09
CA GLU A 5 -41.86 17.61 -34.47
C GLU A 5 -41.84 16.54 -33.36
N GLY A 6 -40.67 15.95 -33.15
CA GLY A 6 -40.42 14.92 -32.13
C GLY A 6 -38.94 14.80 -31.78
N SER A 7 -38.34 15.94 -31.44
CA SER A 7 -37.17 16.15 -30.58
C SER A 7 -36.27 14.95 -30.22
N ALA A 8 -35.10 14.87 -30.85
CA ALA A 8 -33.81 14.85 -30.14
C ALA A 8 -32.70 15.12 -31.17
N LYS A 9 -32.24 16.37 -31.23
CA LYS A 9 -30.95 16.68 -31.87
C LYS A 9 -29.88 15.84 -31.16
N PRO A 10 -28.95 15.15 -31.85
CA PRO A 10 -27.76 14.66 -31.19
C PRO A 10 -27.01 15.90 -30.71
N SER A 11 -27.08 16.14 -29.41
CA SER A 11 -26.44 17.26 -28.76
C SER A 11 -24.94 17.14 -28.98
N GLN A 12 -24.32 18.26 -29.30
CA GLN A 12 -22.89 18.50 -29.33
C GLN A 12 -22.26 18.31 -27.94
N THR A 13 -22.34 17.09 -27.39
CA THR A 13 -21.85 16.72 -26.06
C THR A 13 -20.86 15.55 -26.10
N ASP A 14 -20.70 14.89 -27.26
CA ASP A 14 -19.80 13.74 -27.45
C ASP A 14 -18.34 14.10 -27.72
N GLU A 15 -17.99 15.39 -27.83
CA GLU A 15 -16.60 15.83 -28.05
C GLU A 15 -15.79 16.03 -26.76
N THR A 16 -16.42 15.96 -25.58
CA THR A 16 -15.71 16.17 -24.29
C THR A 16 -15.45 14.87 -23.52
N ILE A 17 -16.02 13.75 -23.97
CA ILE A 17 -15.85 12.46 -23.29
C ILE A 17 -14.63 11.75 -23.91
N PRO A 18 -13.57 11.49 -23.13
CA PRO A 18 -12.38 10.81 -23.64
C PRO A 18 -12.73 9.42 -24.17
N SER A 19 -11.97 8.92 -25.16
CA SER A 19 -12.30 7.70 -25.91
C SER A 19 -12.56 6.49 -25.02
N TRP A 20 -11.77 6.30 -23.96
CA TRP A 20 -11.91 5.23 -22.97
C TRP A 20 -13.20 5.29 -22.13
N ALA A 21 -13.85 6.45 -22.02
CA ALA A 21 -15.06 6.64 -21.21
C ALA A 21 -16.36 6.47 -22.02
N ARG A 22 -16.23 6.12 -23.31
CA ARG A 22 -17.39 5.94 -24.18
C ARG A 22 -18.07 4.60 -23.88
N PRO A 23 -19.42 4.53 -23.87
CA PRO A 23 -20.16 3.30 -23.55
C PRO A 23 -19.78 2.09 -24.41
N ASP A 24 -19.34 2.34 -25.64
CA ASP A 24 -18.96 1.32 -26.63
C ASP A 24 -17.44 1.17 -26.80
N SER A 25 -16.63 1.74 -25.91
CA SER A 25 -15.17 1.69 -26.00
C SER A 25 -14.59 0.48 -25.26
N ASP A 26 -13.93 -0.40 -26.01
CA ASP A 26 -13.05 -1.46 -25.47
C ASP A 26 -11.67 -0.93 -25.04
N GLU A 27 -11.38 0.37 -25.22
CA GLU A 27 -10.12 0.96 -24.82
C GLU A 27 -10.04 1.06 -23.28
N PRO A 28 -9.10 0.37 -22.62
CA PRO A 28 -8.97 0.44 -21.18
C PRO A 28 -8.62 1.88 -20.76
N PRO A 29 -9.12 2.32 -19.60
CA PRO A 29 -8.83 3.64 -19.10
C PRO A 29 -7.32 3.80 -18.83
N PRO A 30 -6.77 5.04 -18.84
CA PRO A 30 -5.34 5.28 -18.75
C PRO A 30 -4.65 4.59 -17.58
N TRP A 31 -5.32 4.53 -16.43
CA TRP A 31 -4.84 3.88 -15.20
C TRP A 31 -4.89 2.34 -15.22
N ALA A 32 -5.51 1.73 -16.24
CA ALA A 32 -5.62 0.27 -16.41
C ALA A 32 -4.85 -0.25 -17.63
N ARG A 33 -4.17 0.64 -18.38
CA ARG A 33 -3.44 0.28 -19.62
C ARG A 33 -2.16 -0.51 -19.35
N ASP A 34 -1.55 -0.33 -18.18
CA ASP A 34 -0.25 -0.92 -17.83
C ASP A 34 -0.34 -2.05 -16.81
N ASP A 35 -1.54 -2.39 -16.30
CA ASP A 35 -1.76 -3.50 -15.35
C ASP A 35 -1.27 -4.86 -15.90
N GLY A 36 -1.21 -4.99 -17.23
CA GLY A 36 -0.75 -6.17 -17.95
C GLY A 36 0.68 -6.10 -18.51
N LYS A 37 1.35 -4.95 -18.46
CA LYS A 37 2.76 -4.81 -18.87
C LYS A 37 3.67 -4.98 -17.66
N ALA A 38 3.72 -6.21 -17.16
CA ALA A 38 4.90 -6.66 -16.43
C ALA A 38 6.05 -6.71 -17.44
N ASP A 39 6.74 -5.59 -17.61
CA ASP A 39 7.94 -5.50 -18.46
C ASP A 39 8.92 -6.56 -17.96
N GLY A 40 9.19 -7.56 -18.80
CA GLY A 40 10.04 -8.71 -18.52
C GLY A 40 11.53 -8.38 -18.37
N SER A 41 11.86 -7.12 -18.06
CA SER A 41 13.21 -6.67 -17.78
C SER A 41 13.51 -6.84 -16.30
N GLN A 42 14.33 -7.85 -16.01
CA GLN A 42 15.12 -8.08 -14.79
C GLN A 42 15.18 -6.88 -13.81
N SER A 43 14.09 -6.65 -13.07
CA SER A 43 14.09 -5.67 -11.99
C SER A 43 14.74 -6.36 -10.79
N PRO A 44 15.72 -5.73 -10.11
CA PRO A 44 16.24 -6.27 -8.87
C PRO A 44 15.07 -6.53 -7.92
N PHE A 45 15.11 -7.64 -7.18
CA PHE A 45 14.06 -8.01 -6.24
C PHE A 45 13.86 -6.88 -5.21
N GLU A 46 12.93 -5.97 -5.50
CA GLU A 46 12.65 -4.81 -4.67
C GLU A 46 11.45 -5.16 -3.79
N ILE A 47 11.69 -5.16 -2.47
CA ILE A 47 10.65 -5.49 -1.49
C ILE A 47 9.61 -4.34 -1.51
N PRO A 48 8.32 -4.65 -1.66
CA PRO A 48 7.30 -3.62 -1.75
C PRO A 48 7.12 -2.87 -0.44
N PHE A 49 6.70 -1.60 -0.52
CA PHE A 49 6.59 -0.72 0.64
C PHE A 49 5.71 -1.30 1.76
N TYR A 50 4.60 -1.97 1.40
CA TYR A 50 3.66 -2.55 2.36
C TYR A 50 4.28 -3.69 3.16
N ALA A 51 5.27 -4.42 2.63
CA ALA A 51 5.95 -5.47 3.35
C ALA A 51 6.82 -4.89 4.48
N TYR A 52 7.56 -3.80 4.20
CA TYR A 52 8.29 -3.06 5.24
C TYR A 52 7.36 -2.45 6.29
N LEU A 53 6.22 -1.90 5.85
CA LEU A 53 5.24 -1.31 6.75
C LEU A 53 4.61 -2.37 7.68
N LEU A 54 4.25 -3.53 7.12
CA LEU A 54 3.70 -4.64 7.92
C LEU A 54 4.72 -5.17 8.92
N ALA A 55 5.96 -5.39 8.48
CA ALA A 55 7.05 -5.83 9.36
C ALA A 55 7.31 -4.80 10.47
N SER A 56 7.28 -3.51 10.14
CA SER A 56 7.38 -2.41 11.12
C SER A 56 6.25 -2.48 12.15
N ALA A 57 5.00 -2.58 11.70
CA ALA A 57 3.84 -2.59 12.57
C ALA A 57 3.85 -3.79 13.53
N ILE A 58 4.13 -4.99 13.03
CA ILE A 58 4.22 -6.21 13.87
C ILE A 58 5.35 -6.04 14.89
N THR A 59 6.52 -5.56 14.47
CA THR A 59 7.66 -5.36 15.35
C THR A 59 7.37 -4.31 16.44
N ALA A 60 6.67 -3.23 16.09
CA ALA A 60 6.26 -2.20 17.05
C ALA A 60 5.27 -2.75 18.09
N ILE A 61 4.27 -3.52 17.65
CA ILE A 61 3.31 -4.19 18.55
C ILE A 61 4.03 -5.17 19.48
N ALA A 62 4.95 -5.99 18.95
CA ALA A 62 5.74 -6.92 19.74
C ALA A 62 6.61 -6.18 20.77
N ALA A 63 7.24 -5.06 20.39
CA ALA A 63 8.06 -4.25 21.29
C ALA A 63 7.23 -3.66 22.44
N ILE A 64 6.13 -2.98 22.11
CA ILE A 64 5.25 -2.34 23.10
C ILE A 64 4.62 -3.40 24.00
N GLY A 65 4.05 -4.46 23.41
CA GLY A 65 3.48 -5.57 24.16
C GLY A 65 4.50 -6.23 25.09
N SER A 66 5.77 -6.34 24.66
CA SER A 66 6.84 -6.88 25.51
C SER A 66 7.12 -6.01 26.73
N VAL A 67 7.10 -4.68 26.58
CA VAL A 67 7.24 -3.75 27.71
C VAL A 67 6.07 -3.88 28.68
N PHE A 68 4.84 -3.93 28.18
CA PHE A 68 3.64 -4.08 29.01
C PHE A 68 3.58 -5.44 29.72
N GLU A 69 3.96 -6.51 29.04
CA GLU A 69 4.00 -7.88 29.57
C GLU A 69 5.09 -8.05 30.63
N TYR A 70 6.25 -7.40 30.44
CA TYR A 70 7.29 -7.33 31.46
C TYR A 70 6.86 -6.49 32.67
N ALA A 71 6.21 -5.34 32.46
CA ALA A 71 5.80 -4.47 33.56
C ALA A 71 4.68 -5.09 34.42
N ASN A 72 3.70 -5.75 33.80
CA ASN A 72 2.53 -6.28 34.49
C ASN A 72 2.68 -7.75 34.91
N GLN A 73 3.75 -8.45 34.50
CA GLN A 73 3.96 -9.88 34.74
C GLN A 73 2.73 -10.72 34.37
N ARG A 74 2.00 -10.30 33.33
CA ARG A 74 0.83 -10.98 32.79
C ARG A 74 1.09 -11.25 31.31
N PRO A 75 1.14 -12.53 30.90
CA PRO A 75 1.45 -12.88 29.52
C PRO A 75 0.26 -12.51 28.62
N VAL A 76 0.34 -11.36 27.95
CA VAL A 76 -0.73 -10.83 27.08
C VAL A 76 -0.78 -11.62 25.78
N PHE A 77 0.40 -12.03 25.28
CA PHE A 77 0.48 -12.86 24.08
C PHE A 77 0.22 -14.35 24.37
N GLY A 78 0.30 -14.77 25.64
CA GLY A 78 0.03 -16.16 26.05
C GLY A 78 0.98 -17.22 25.46
N VAL A 79 2.03 -16.80 24.74
CA VAL A 79 2.98 -17.70 24.06
C VAL A 79 3.94 -18.33 25.07
N ILE A 80 4.29 -17.61 26.14
CA ILE A 80 5.27 -18.05 27.14
C ILE A 80 4.72 -17.76 28.54
N ASN A 81 4.89 -18.72 29.46
CA ASN A 81 4.55 -18.52 30.86
C ASN A 81 5.57 -17.62 31.55
N SER A 82 5.10 -16.78 32.49
CA SER A 82 5.97 -15.88 33.27
C SER A 82 7.01 -16.62 34.13
N ASP A 83 6.78 -17.90 34.43
CA ASP A 83 7.70 -18.76 35.20
C ASP A 83 8.81 -19.38 34.33
N SER A 84 8.84 -19.06 33.02
CA SER A 84 9.87 -19.56 32.11
C SER A 84 11.15 -18.72 32.18
N ILE A 85 12.30 -19.40 32.21
CA ILE A 85 13.63 -18.79 32.10
C ILE A 85 13.79 -17.93 30.82
N PHE A 86 13.01 -18.22 29.77
CA PHE A 86 13.05 -17.47 28.51
C PHE A 86 12.13 -16.24 28.48
N TYR A 87 11.29 -16.04 29.50
CA TYR A 87 10.30 -14.95 29.55
C TYR A 87 10.97 -13.58 29.51
N ALA A 88 11.83 -13.27 30.49
CA ALA A 88 12.49 -11.97 30.57
C ALA A 88 13.47 -11.70 29.41
N PRO A 89 14.32 -12.66 28.98
CA PRO A 89 15.22 -12.43 27.85
C PRO A 89 14.50 -12.13 26.53
N LEU A 90 13.40 -12.84 26.22
CA LEU A 90 12.67 -12.62 24.97
C LEU A 90 11.94 -11.26 24.96
N LEU A 91 11.29 -10.91 26.07
CA LEU A 91 10.63 -9.61 26.21
C LEU A 91 11.65 -8.47 26.13
N GLY A 92 12.80 -8.64 26.80
CA GLY A 92 13.91 -7.69 26.74
C GLY A 92 14.44 -7.48 25.32
N PHE A 93 14.57 -8.56 24.54
CA PHE A 93 15.00 -8.48 23.14
C PHE A 93 14.06 -7.60 22.31
N PHE A 94 12.75 -7.85 22.36
CA PHE A 94 11.77 -7.06 21.61
C PHE A 94 11.63 -5.63 22.14
N ALA A 95 11.71 -5.42 23.46
CA ALA A 95 11.64 -4.08 24.05
C ALA A 95 12.84 -3.20 23.63
N ILE A 96 14.05 -3.77 23.61
CA ILE A 96 15.28 -3.03 23.29
C ILE A 96 15.44 -2.84 21.78
N THR A 97 15.24 -3.91 21.00
CA THR A 97 15.53 -3.89 19.55
C THR A 97 14.32 -3.56 18.70
N GLY A 98 13.11 -3.78 19.20
CA GLY A 98 11.89 -3.67 18.39
C GLY A 98 11.48 -2.23 18.09
N VAL A 99 11.63 -1.29 19.03
CA VAL A 99 11.36 0.14 18.78
C VAL A 99 12.29 0.71 17.70
N PRO A 100 13.63 0.60 17.79
CA PRO A 100 14.50 1.12 16.73
C PRO A 100 14.31 0.39 15.40
N THR A 101 14.10 -0.94 15.41
CA THR A 101 13.88 -1.72 14.19
C THR A 101 12.57 -1.33 13.50
N SER A 102 11.48 -1.17 14.25
CA SER A 102 10.19 -0.74 13.68
C SER A 102 10.26 0.66 13.09
N ALA A 103 10.93 1.61 13.76
CA ALA A 103 11.15 2.95 13.23
C ALA A 103 11.96 2.93 11.93
N PHE A 104 13.03 2.12 11.88
CA PHE A 104 13.84 1.94 10.67
C PHE A 104 13.03 1.35 9.52
N LEU A 105 12.25 0.29 9.77
CA LEU A 105 11.40 -0.36 8.77
C LEU A 105 10.29 0.58 8.28
N TRP A 106 9.70 1.38 9.17
CA TRP A 106 8.72 2.40 8.81
C TRP A 106 9.35 3.44 7.87
N PHE A 107 10.53 3.96 8.20
CA PHE A 107 11.22 4.93 7.35
C PHE A 107 11.58 4.35 5.97
N LYS A 108 12.00 3.08 5.91
CA LYS A 108 12.19 2.34 4.65
C LYS A 108 10.88 2.23 3.86
N SER A 109 9.76 1.94 4.53
CA SER A 109 8.46 1.83 3.88
C SER A 109 8.01 3.16 3.27
N VAL A 110 8.21 4.27 3.97
CA VAL A 110 7.86 5.62 3.47
C VAL A 110 8.69 5.97 2.24
N GLN A 111 10.00 5.70 2.26
CA GLN A 111 10.85 5.93 1.08
C GLN A 111 10.42 5.08 -0.12
N ALA A 112 10.13 3.80 0.10
CA ALA A 112 9.66 2.91 -0.95
C ALA A 112 8.30 3.35 -1.52
N ALA A 113 7.40 3.82 -0.66
CA ALA A 113 6.10 4.34 -1.08
C ALA A 113 6.22 5.62 -1.91
N ASN A 114 7.08 6.55 -1.48
CA ASN A 114 7.34 7.79 -2.21
C ASN A 114 7.95 7.49 -3.59
N LYS A 115 8.96 6.61 -3.64
CA LYS A 115 9.57 6.18 -4.91
C LYS A 115 8.54 5.53 -5.85
N ALA A 116 7.69 4.64 -5.33
CA ALA A 116 6.64 4.00 -6.13
C ALA A 116 5.62 5.03 -6.67
N SER A 117 5.30 6.06 -5.88
CA SER A 117 4.40 7.15 -6.29
C SER A 117 5.04 8.01 -7.37
N GLU A 118 6.32 8.38 -7.24
CA GLU A 118 7.06 9.12 -8.26
C GLU A 118 7.15 8.35 -9.59
N GLU A 119 7.37 7.02 -9.51
CA GLU A 119 7.37 6.16 -10.69
C GLU A 119 6.00 6.08 -11.36
N GLN A 120 4.92 6.08 -10.59
CA GLN A 120 3.56 6.10 -11.10
C GLN A 120 3.23 7.47 -11.73
N ASP A 121 3.55 8.58 -11.07
CA ASP A 121 3.37 9.94 -11.62
C ASP A 121 4.13 10.12 -12.95
N ARG A 122 5.32 9.52 -13.08
CA ARG A 122 6.11 9.52 -14.32
C ARG A 122 5.43 8.70 -15.43
N ARG A 123 4.81 7.57 -15.11
CA ARG A 123 4.08 6.72 -16.08
C ARG A 123 2.78 7.37 -16.52
N ASP A 124 2.08 8.00 -15.58
CA ASP A 124 0.82 8.71 -15.82
C ASP A 124 1.03 10.06 -16.54
N GLY A 125 2.30 10.49 -16.70
CA GLY A 125 2.68 11.65 -17.51
C GLY A 125 2.41 13.00 -16.86
N TYR A 126 2.30 13.04 -15.52
CA TYR A 126 2.03 14.29 -14.77
C TYR A 126 3.25 15.23 -14.74
N LEU A 127 4.46 14.68 -14.81
CA LEU A 127 5.71 15.44 -14.98
C LEU A 127 6.05 15.53 -16.47
N LYS A 128 5.85 16.73 -17.04
CA LYS A 128 6.19 17.08 -18.43
C LYS A 128 7.68 17.40 -18.60
#